data_AF-A0A2U9S554-F1
#
_entry.id   AF-A0A2U9S554-F1
#
_cell.length_a   1.000
_cell.length_b   1.000
_cell.length_c   1.000
_cell.angle_alpha   90.00
_cell.angle_beta   90.00
_cell.angle_gamma   90.00
#
_symmetry.space_group_name_H-M   'P 1'
#
loop_
_entity.id
_entity.type
_entity.pdbx_description
1 polymer ?
#
loop_
_entity_poly.entity_id
_entity_poly.type
_entity_poly.pdbx_seq_one_letter_code
_entity_poly.pdbx_strand_id
1 'polypeptide(L)'
;MERAARLDSLHRSHDARPPTPELRTALLGGTARANAVKRAAMLRLHTDLAAEARLAASRRRGVLTAAACRTDAWLTRLAATLAHHRRAAVALLDQRNAYSQ
;
A
#
# COMPACT_ATOMS: atom_id res chain seq x y z
N MET A 1 -27.29 7.14 6.70
CA MET A 1 -28.38 6.24 6.27
C MET A 1 -27.89 5.17 5.28
N GLU A 2 -27.07 5.51 4.29
CA GLU A 2 -26.64 4.57 3.24
C GLU A 2 -25.84 3.34 3.72
N ARG A 3 -24.96 3.50 4.72
CA ARG A 3 -24.20 2.38 5.32
C ARG A 3 -25.12 1.36 6.02
N ALA A 4 -26.09 1.84 6.79
CA ALA A 4 -27.05 0.97 7.50
C ALA A 4 -27.89 0.18 6.50
N ALA A 5 -28.40 0.84 5.46
CA ALA A 5 -29.17 0.20 4.39
C ALA A 5 -28.37 -0.90 3.66
N ARG A 6 -27.07 -0.71 3.41
CA ARG A 6 -26.20 -1.72 2.77
C ARG A 6 -25.91 -2.90 3.70
N LEU A 7 -25.72 -2.65 4.99
CA LEU A 7 -25.58 -3.72 5.98
C LEU A 7 -26.88 -4.52 6.08
N ASP A 8 -28.04 -3.87 6.15
CA ASP A 8 -29.34 -4.56 6.19
C ASP A 8 -29.60 -5.36 4.90
N SER A 9 -29.20 -4.82 3.75
CA SER A 9 -29.25 -5.57 2.48
C SER A 9 -28.37 -6.83 2.55
N LEU A 10 -27.15 -6.71 3.07
CA LEU A 10 -26.20 -7.82 3.15
C LEU A 10 -26.69 -8.93 4.10
N HIS A 11 -27.23 -8.57 5.26
CA HIS A 11 -27.78 -9.51 6.23
C HIS A 11 -29.04 -10.21 5.71
N ARG A 12 -29.84 -9.55 4.85
CA ARG A 12 -30.99 -10.20 4.20
C ARG A 12 -30.61 -11.16 3.07
N SER A 13 -29.38 -11.04 2.56
CA SER A 13 -28.89 -11.85 1.44
C SER A 13 -28.12 -13.10 1.90
N HIS A 14 -27.85 -13.21 3.20
CA HIS A 14 -27.08 -14.31 3.79
C HIS A 14 -27.80 -14.83 5.02
N ASP A 15 -28.19 -16.11 5.00
CA ASP A 15 -28.81 -16.77 6.15
C ASP A 15 -27.84 -16.98 7.32
N ALA A 16 -26.53 -16.97 7.02
CA ALA A 16 -25.44 -17.08 7.98
C ALA A 16 -24.57 -15.81 7.98
N ARG A 17 -23.50 -15.79 8.79
CA ARG A 17 -22.57 -14.67 8.82
C ARG A 17 -22.06 -14.36 7.40
N PRO A 18 -22.25 -13.12 6.89
CA PRO A 18 -21.82 -12.78 5.54
C PRO A 18 -20.29 -12.84 5.39
N PRO A 19 -19.78 -13.12 4.18
CA PRO A 19 -18.35 -13.16 3.91
C PRO A 19 -17.63 -11.88 4.34
N THR A 20 -16.48 -12.03 5.00
CA THR A 20 -15.68 -10.91 5.50
C THR A 20 -15.37 -9.83 4.45
N PRO A 21 -15.08 -10.16 3.17
CA PRO A 21 -14.85 -9.15 2.13
C PRO A 21 -16.09 -8.28 1.87
N GLU A 22 -17.27 -8.88 1.83
CA GLU A 22 -18.54 -8.18 1.56
C GLU A 22 -19.00 -7.36 2.76
N LEU A 23 -18.79 -7.89 3.97
CA LEU A 23 -18.99 -7.13 5.20
C LEU A 23 -18.09 -5.89 5.23
N ARG A 24 -16.82 -6.04 4.84
CA ARG A 24 -15.86 -4.92 4.77
C ARG A 24 -16.30 -3.86 3.77
N THR A 25 -16.78 -4.25 2.59
CA THR A 25 -17.26 -3.27 1.60
C THR A 25 -18.53 -2.57 2.08
N ALA A 26 -19.48 -3.29 2.67
CA ALA A 26 -20.68 -2.69 3.27
C ALA A 26 -20.33 -1.68 4.38
N LEU A 27 -19.42 -2.04 5.29
CA LEU A 27 -18.95 -1.18 6.38
C LEU A 27 -18.24 0.09 5.88
N LEU A 28 -17.42 -0.03 4.84
CA LEU A 28 -16.64 1.08 4.29
C LEU A 28 -17.44 1.97 3.33
N GLY A 29 -18.73 1.72 3.14
CA GLY A 29 -19.55 2.53 2.24
C GLY A 29 -19.33 2.18 0.77
N GLY A 30 -19.10 0.89 0.48
CA GLY A 30 -19.08 0.32 -0.87
C GLY A 30 -17.68 -0.03 -1.38
N THR A 31 -17.67 -0.70 -2.53
CA THR A 31 -16.45 -1.16 -3.22
C THR A 31 -15.51 0.00 -3.56
N ALA A 32 -16.04 1.10 -4.10
CA ALA A 32 -15.26 2.28 -4.46
C ALA A 32 -14.50 2.86 -3.24
N ARG A 33 -15.20 3.07 -2.12
CA ARG A 33 -14.60 3.63 -0.91
C ARG A 33 -13.67 2.64 -0.20
N ALA A 34 -14.03 1.36 -0.18
CA ALA A 34 -13.15 0.29 0.34
C ALA A 34 -11.83 0.19 -0.44
N ASN A 35 -11.89 0.32 -1.78
CA ASN A 35 -10.71 0.33 -2.64
C ASN A 35 -9.90 1.61 -2.48
N ALA A 36 -10.54 2.76 -2.33
CA ALA A 36 -9.85 4.02 -2.04
C ALA A 36 -9.05 3.95 -0.73
N VAL A 37 -9.65 3.43 0.35
CA VAL A 37 -8.97 3.22 1.64
C VAL A 37 -7.81 2.24 1.50
N LYS A 38 -8.01 1.12 0.80
CA LYS A 38 -6.94 0.13 0.55
C LYS A 38 -5.78 0.77 -0.21
N ARG A 39 -6.04 1.51 -1.29
CA ARG A 39 -5.00 2.19 -2.08
C ARG A 39 -4.25 3.23 -1.25
N ALA A 40 -4.95 4.03 -0.45
CA ALA A 40 -4.31 5.01 0.43
C ALA A 40 -3.39 4.35 1.48
N ALA A 41 -3.83 3.25 2.09
CA ALA A 41 -3.02 2.48 3.03
C ALA A 41 -1.78 1.87 2.36
N MET A 42 -1.93 1.28 1.17
CA MET A 42 -0.82 0.72 0.39
C MET A 42 0.18 1.80 -0.05
N LEU A 43 -0.31 2.99 -0.44
CA LEU A 43 0.55 4.11 -0.80
C LEU A 43 1.40 4.56 0.38
N ARG A 44 0.80 4.68 1.57
CA ARG A 44 1.52 5.00 2.81
C ARG A 44 2.58 3.94 3.11
N LEU A 45 2.20 2.66 3.09
CA LEU A 45 3.11 1.55 3.34
C LEU A 45 4.33 1.58 2.40
N HIS A 46 4.12 1.74 1.09
CA HIS A 46 5.24 1.81 0.14
C HIS A 46 6.10 3.07 0.32
N THR A 47 5.49 4.18 0.74
CA THR A 47 6.23 5.40 1.05
C THR A 47 7.13 5.21 2.27
N ASP A 48 6.60 4.60 3.33
CA ASP A 48 7.34 4.32 4.57
C ASP A 48 8.48 3.33 4.31
N LEU A 49 8.22 2.22 3.61
CA LEU A 49 9.26 1.25 3.24
C LEU A 49 10.35 1.83 2.32
N ALA A 50 9.98 2.76 1.43
CA ALA A 50 10.97 3.48 0.62
C ALA A 50 11.84 4.41 1.50
N ALA A 51 11.27 5.06 2.51
CA ALA A 51 12.02 5.88 3.45
C ALA A 51 12.98 5.03 4.31
N GLU A 52 12.51 3.88 4.80
CA GLU A 52 13.33 2.92 5.55
C GLU A 52 14.50 2.39 4.71
N ALA A 53 14.26 2.00 3.45
CA ALA A 53 15.32 1.54 2.55
C ALA A 53 16.38 2.63 2.30
N ARG A 54 15.96 3.91 2.17
CA ARG A 54 16.89 5.05 2.04
C ARG A 54 17.73 5.25 3.30
N LEU A 55 17.10 5.18 4.47
CA LEU A 55 17.78 5.32 5.76
C LEU A 55 18.79 4.19 5.96
N ALA A 56 18.39 2.94 5.70
CA ALA A 56 19.28 1.78 5.78
C ALA A 56 20.46 1.90 4.81
N ALA A 57 20.23 2.36 3.58
CA ALA A 57 21.30 2.58 2.60
C ALA A 57 22.26 3.68 3.04
N SER A 58 21.75 4.80 3.57
CA SER A 58 22.57 5.89 4.12
C SER A 58 23.43 5.41 5.29
N ARG A 59 22.84 4.67 6.25
CA ARG A 59 23.58 4.08 7.38
C ARG A 59 24.67 3.12 6.92
N ARG A 60 24.36 2.24 5.95
CA ARG A 60 25.34 1.30 5.39
C ARG A 60 26.49 2.01 4.66
N ARG A 61 26.19 3.07 3.91
CA ARG A 61 27.23 3.89 3.26
C ARG A 61 28.12 4.63 4.27
N GLY A 62 27.57 5.02 5.43
CA GLY A 62 28.31 5.72 6.47
C GLY A 62 29.44 4.91 7.11
N VAL A 63 29.41 3.58 7.01
CA VAL A 63 30.42 2.68 7.60
C VAL A 63 31.35 2.04 6.55
N LEU A 64 31.21 2.42 5.28
CA LEU A 64 31.96 1.84 4.16
C LEU A 64 32.78 2.92 3.44
N THR A 65 33.92 2.52 2.90
CA THR A 65 34.66 3.37 1.95
C THR A 65 33.89 3.47 0.62
N ALA A 66 34.20 4.48 -0.18
CA ALA A 66 33.61 4.65 -1.50
C ALA A 66 33.85 3.44 -2.43
N ALA A 67 35.02 2.79 -2.31
CA ALA A 67 35.33 1.57 -3.05
C ALA A 67 34.47 0.39 -2.60
N ALA A 68 34.35 0.18 -1.28
CA ALA A 68 33.53 -0.90 -0.71
C ALA A 68 32.04 -0.72 -1.02
N CYS A 69 31.54 0.53 -1.09
CA CYS A 69 30.15 0.79 -1.46
C CYS A 69 29.77 0.27 -2.85
N ARG A 70 30.70 0.27 -3.82
CA ARG A 70 30.42 -0.13 -5.21
C ARG A 70 30.19 -1.64 -5.35
N THR A 71 30.80 -2.43 -4.48
CA THR A 71 30.74 -3.90 -4.52
C THR A 71 29.91 -4.50 -3.39
N ASP A 72 29.30 -3.66 -2.53
CA ASP A 72 28.52 -4.12 -1.39
C ASP A 72 27.15 -4.67 -1.86
N ALA A 73 26.98 -5.99 -1.76
CA ALA A 73 25.76 -6.67 -2.17
C ALA A 73 24.52 -6.21 -1.37
N TRP A 74 24.71 -5.77 -0.13
CA TRP A 74 23.61 -5.27 0.70
C TRP A 74 23.09 -3.92 0.19
N LEU A 75 23.97 -2.99 -0.18
CA LEU A 75 23.58 -1.73 -0.84
C LEU A 75 22.85 -1.98 -2.16
N THR A 76 23.28 -2.94 -2.97
CA THR A 76 22.57 -3.33 -4.20
C THR A 76 21.15 -3.80 -3.91
N ARG A 77 20.96 -4.64 -2.89
CA ARG A 77 19.62 -5.11 -2.47
C ARG A 77 18.77 -3.96 -1.97
N LEU A 78 19.30 -3.08 -1.12
CA LEU A 78 18.57 -1.91 -0.62
C LEU A 78 18.17 -0.95 -1.74
N ALA A 79 19.04 -0.75 -2.75
CA ALA A 79 18.71 0.04 -3.92
C ALA A 79 17.57 -0.58 -4.74
N ALA A 80 17.57 -1.91 -4.92
CA ALA A 80 16.49 -2.63 -5.58
C ALA A 80 15.17 -2.54 -4.80
N THR A 81 15.19 -2.73 -3.47
CA THR A 81 14.03 -2.56 -2.59
C THR A 81 13.47 -1.14 -2.67
N LEU A 82 14.34 -0.13 -2.63
CA LEU A 82 13.94 1.26 -2.79
C LEU A 82 13.27 1.50 -4.15
N ALA A 83 13.85 1.00 -5.23
CA ALA A 83 13.28 1.15 -6.57
C ALA A 83 11.91 0.47 -6.67
N HIS A 84 11.77 -0.73 -6.11
CA HIS A 84 10.51 -1.47 -6.06
C HIS A 84 9.40 -0.67 -5.36
N HIS A 85 9.64 -0.19 -4.13
CA HIS A 85 8.63 0.55 -3.38
C HIS A 85 8.30 1.92 -4.00
N ARG A 86 9.28 2.61 -4.59
CA ARG A 86 9.02 3.85 -5.34
C ARG A 86 8.14 3.61 -6.55
N ARG A 87 8.41 2.57 -7.34
CA ARG A 87 7.58 2.21 -8.50
C ARG A 87 6.16 1.83 -8.08
N ALA A 88 6.01 1.06 -7.00
CA ALA A 88 4.70 0.70 -6.46
C ALA A 88 3.90 1.93 -5.99
N ALA A 89 4.55 2.88 -5.31
CA ALA A 89 3.92 4.13 -4.89
C ALA A 89 3.46 4.98 -6.09
N VAL A 90 4.29 5.10 -7.14
CA VAL A 90 3.94 5.82 -8.38
C VAL A 90 2.73 5.16 -9.06
N ALA A 91 2.73 3.84 -9.23
CA ALA A 91 1.61 3.14 -9.84
C ALA A 91 0.28 3.36 -9.08
N LEU A 92 0.33 3.48 -7.75
CA LEU A 92 -0.85 3.78 -6.93
C LEU A 92 -1.34 5.22 -7.08
N LEU A 93 -0.43 6.17 -7.28
CA LEU A 93 -0.77 7.56 -7.57
C LEU A 93 -1.41 7.70 -8.95
N ASP A 94 -0.85 7.01 -9.95
CA ASP A 94 -1.38 7.01 -11.32
C ASP A 94 -2.79 6.43 -11.36
N GLN A 95 -3.03 5.30 -10.66
CA GLN A 95 -4.36 4.75 -10.49
C GLN A 95 -5.31 5.74 -9.81
N ARG A 96 -4.86 6.44 -8.76
CA ARG A 96 -5.71 7.44 -8.09
C ARG A 96 -6.13 8.56 -9.03
N ASN A 97 -5.21 9.05 -9.86
CA ASN A 97 -5.47 10.12 -10.82
C ASN A 97 -6.44 9.65 -11.92
N ALA A 98 -6.27 8.43 -12.44
CA ALA A 98 -7.17 7.85 -13.43
C ALA A 98 -8.61 7.66 -12.94
N TYR A 99 -8.82 7.41 -11.64
CA TYR A 99 -10.16 7.28 -11.04
C TYR A 99 -10.73 8.60 -10.49
N SER A 100 -10.01 9.71 -10.62
CA SER A 100 -10.47 11.05 -10.20
C SER A 100 -10.91 11.94 -11.38
N GLN A 101 -10.81 11.41 -12.61
CA GLN A 101 -11.35 11.99 -13.84
C GLN A 101 -12.66 11.30 -14.22
#